data_AF-A0A6H5HME1-F1
#
_entry.id   AF-A0A6H5HME1-F1
#
_cell.length_a   1.000
_cell.length_b   1.000
_cell.length_c   1.000
_cell.angle_alpha   90.00
_cell.angle_beta   90.00
_cell.angle_gamma   90.00
#
_symmetry.space_group_name_H-M   'P 1'
#
loop_
_entity.id
_entity.type
_entity.pdbx_description
1 polymer ?
#
loop_
_entity_poly.entity_id
_entity_poly.type
_entity_poly.pdbx_seq_one_letter_code
_entity_poly.pdbx_strand_id
1 'polypeptide(L)' 'GDGGGPLICPTGSSPSQYFQAGIVAWGINCGGEMPGVYVSVAKFKNWIDAQMGHLNFEKLYDY' A
#
# COMPACT_ATOMS: atom_id res chain seq x y z
N GLY A 1 -11.10 -3.53 7.00
CA GLY A 1 -9.72 -3.73 7.48
C GLY A 1 -9.49 -2.81 8.65
N ASP A 2 -8.57 -3.17 9.53
CA ASP A 2 -8.20 -2.33 10.67
C ASP A 2 -7.39 -1.11 10.21
N GLY A 3 -7.47 0.00 10.94
CA GLY A 3 -6.71 1.22 10.64
C GLY A 3 -5.21 0.91 10.54
N GLY A 4 -4.55 1.36 9.48
CA GLY A 4 -3.15 1.03 9.19
C GLY A 4 -2.94 -0.31 8.47
N GLY A 5 -3.98 -1.12 8.27
CA GLY A 5 -3.89 -2.38 7.55
C GLY A 5 -3.67 -2.20 6.04
N PRO A 6 -3.10 -3.21 5.34
CA PRO A 6 -2.79 -3.12 3.92
C PRO A 6 -4.04 -3.36 3.04
N LEU A 7 -4.13 -2.59 1.96
CA LEU A 7 -4.94 -2.93 0.78
C LEU A 7 -4.02 -3.54 -0.27
N ILE A 8 -4.21 -4.83 -0.56
CA ILE A 8 -3.38 -5.61 -1.49
C ILE A 8 -4.14 -5.84 -2.81
N CYS A 9 -3.46 -5.64 -3.94
CA CYS A 9 -4.00 -5.87 -5.28
C CYS A 9 -3.07 -6.78 -6.11
N PRO A 10 -3.60 -7.63 -7.01
CA PRO A 10 -2.77 -8.44 -7.90
C PRO A 10 -2.03 -7.55 -8.90
N THR A 11 -0.83 -7.97 -9.32
CA THR A 11 -0.15 -7.32 -10.46
C THR A 11 -0.80 -7.75 -11.77
N GLY A 12 -0.76 -6.87 -12.78
CA GLY A 12 -1.21 -7.22 -14.13
C GLY A 12 -0.27 -8.21 -14.85
N SER A 13 0.96 -8.39 -14.34
CA SER A 13 2.01 -9.19 -14.94
C SER A 13 2.04 -10.66 -14.49
N SER A 14 1.53 -10.97 -13.29
CA SER A 14 1.50 -12.34 -12.78
C SER A 14 0.33 -12.57 -11.81
N PRO A 15 -0.47 -13.65 -11.97
CA PRO A 15 -1.58 -13.98 -11.07
C PRO A 15 -1.16 -14.28 -9.61
N SER A 16 0.11 -14.63 -9.40
CA SER A 16 0.66 -14.96 -8.08
C SER A 16 1.38 -13.80 -7.39
N GLN A 17 1.54 -12.67 -8.09
CA GLN A 17 2.24 -11.51 -7.57
C GLN A 17 1.23 -10.44 -7.15
N TYR A 18 1.46 -9.84 -5.99
CA TYR A 18 0.61 -8.81 -5.43
C TYR A 18 1.46 -7.61 -5.00
N PHE A 19 0.83 -6.45 -4.94
CA PHE A 19 1.43 -5.24 -4.41
C PHE A 19 0.47 -4.56 -3.42
N GLN A 20 1.04 -3.82 -2.49
CA GLN A 20 0.26 -3.00 -1.57
C GLN A 20 -0.13 -1.70 -2.27
N ALA A 21 -1.40 -1.58 -2.65
CA ALA A 21 -1.95 -0.39 -3.30
C ALA A 21 -2.23 0.73 -2.29
N GLY A 22 -2.63 0.36 -1.06
CA GLY A 22 -3.05 1.32 -0.06
C GLY A 22 -2.85 0.89 1.39
N ILE A 23 -3.11 1.84 2.29
CA ILE A 23 -3.18 1.66 3.74
C ILE A 23 -4.53 2.18 4.20
N VAL A 24 -5.27 1.41 5.01
CA VAL A 24 -6.57 1.84 5.56
C VAL A 24 -6.39 3.16 6.32
N ALA A 25 -6.97 4.24 5.79
CA ALA A 25 -6.90 5.56 6.43
C ALA A 25 -8.00 5.67 7.50
N TRP A 26 -9.24 5.46 7.06
CA TRP A 26 -10.41 5.43 7.90
C TRP A 26 -11.54 4.76 7.11
N GLY A 27 -12.46 4.13 7.84
CA GLY A 27 -13.68 3.57 7.28
C GLY A 27 -14.84 4.09 8.10
N ILE A 28 -15.72 4.87 7.48
CA ILE A 28 -17.05 5.12 8.03
C ILE A 28 -17.96 4.11 7.33
N ASN A 29 -18.68 3.32 8.13
CA ASN A 29 -19.69 2.38 7.65
C ASN A 29 -19.14 1.20 6.83
N CYS A 30 -18.47 0.25 7.50
CA CYS A 30 -17.99 -1.00 6.90
C CYS A 30 -19.11 -1.73 6.13
N GLY A 31 -18.97 -1.84 4.80
CA GLY A 31 -19.91 -2.56 3.94
C GLY A 31 -21.11 -1.73 3.44
N GLY A 32 -21.11 -0.42 3.63
CA GLY A 32 -22.09 0.50 3.04
C GLY A 32 -21.78 0.87 1.59
N GLU A 33 -22.61 1.74 1.00
CA GLU A 33 -22.42 2.27 -0.37
C GLU A 33 -21.20 3.20 -0.48
N MET A 34 -20.71 3.72 0.64
CA MET A 34 -19.51 4.56 0.67
C MET A 34 -18.26 3.69 0.52
N PRO A 35 -17.37 4.00 -0.46
CA PRO A 35 -16.13 3.28 -0.59
C PRO A 35 -15.22 3.53 0.62
N GLY A 36 -14.40 2.54 0.96
CA GLY A 36 -13.34 2.73 1.95
C GLY A 36 -12.30 3.74 1.46
N VAL A 37 -11.75 4.54 2.39
CA VAL A 37 -10.71 5.53 2.08
C VAL A 37 -9.36 5.01 2.52
N TYR A 38 -8.38 5.08 1.61
CA TYR A 38 -7.04 4.54 1.79
C TYR A 38 -5.98 5.58 1.43
N VAL A 39 -4.85 5.56 2.15
CA VAL A 39 -3.63 6.27 1.74
C VAL A 39 -3.06 5.54 0.52
N SER A 40 -2.68 6.27 -0.54
CA SER A 40 -2.07 5.69 -1.74
C SER A 40 -0.59 5.40 -1.52
N VAL A 41 -0.20 4.13 -1.47
CA VAL A 41 1.22 3.74 -1.29
C VAL A 41 2.07 4.24 -2.46
N ALA A 42 1.54 4.20 -3.69
CA ALA A 42 2.24 4.68 -4.88
C ALA A 42 2.67 6.15 -4.77
N LYS A 43 1.83 7.02 -4.19
CA LYS A 43 2.17 8.44 -3.97
C LYS A 43 3.31 8.66 -2.97
N PHE A 44 3.47 7.74 -2.01
CA PHE A 44 4.50 7.83 -0.97
C PHE A 44 5.71 6.95 -1.24
N LYS A 45 5.78 6.26 -2.39
CA LYS A 45 6.88 5.37 -2.74
C LYS A 45 8.25 6.04 -2.55
N ASN A 46 8.45 7.23 -3.13
CA ASN A 46 9.73 7.94 -3.00
C ASN A 46 10.09 8.28 -1.55
N TRP A 47 9.10 8.59 -0.72
CA TRP A 47 9.33 8.83 0.71
C TRP A 47 9.74 7.54 1.42
N ILE A 48 9.07 6.41 1.13
CA ILE A 48 9.42 5.09 1.67
C ILE A 48 10.85 4.74 1.27
N ASP A 49 11.18 4.84 -0.03
CA ASP A 49 12.52 4.57 -0.56
C ASP A 49 13.60 5.44 0.12
N ALA A 50 13.31 6.72 0.38
CA ALA A 50 14.22 7.61 1.10
C ALA A 50 14.42 7.18 2.56
N GLN A 51 13.35 6.83 3.29
CA GLN A 51 13.45 6.36 4.67
C GLN A 51 14.23 5.05 4.77
N MET A 52 14.01 4.11 3.86
CA MET A 52 14.78 2.86 3.79
C MET A 52 16.28 3.15 3.60
N GLY A 53 16.62 4.08 2.70
CA GLY A 53 17.99 4.52 2.49
C GLY A 53 18.62 5.18 3.73
N HIS A 54 17.89 6.07 4.40
CA HIS A 54 18.36 6.72 5.64
C HIS A 54 18.64 5.72 6.78
N LEU A 55 17.91 4.61 6.81
CA LEU A 55 18.05 3.55 7.81
C LEU A 55 19.02 2.44 7.38
N ASN A 56 19.68 2.59 6.23
CA ASN A 56 20.58 1.58 5.63
C ASN A 56 19.90 0.21 5.41
N PHE A 57 18.61 0.21 5.05
CA PHE A 57 17.90 -1.00 4.65
C PHE A 57 18.01 -1.24 3.15
N GLU A 58 18.26 -2.49 2.78
CA GLU A 58 18.30 -2.92 1.38
C GLU A 58 16.91 -2.91 0.74
N LYS A 59 16.84 -2.47 -0.52
CA LYS A 59 15.63 -2.55 -1.33
C LYS A 59 15.71 -3.80 -2.20
N LEU A 60 14.84 -4.76 -1.93
CA LEU A 60 14.81 -6.06 -2.62
C LEU A 60 13.95 -6.07 -3.88
N TYR A 61 13.71 -4.91 -4.50
CA TYR A 61 12.92 -4.79 -5.71
C TYR A 61 13.68 -3.95 -6.75
N ASP A 62 13.67 -4.44 -7.99
CA ASP A 62 14.15 -3.72 -9.17
C ASP A 62 12.93 -3.17 -9.92
N TYR A 63 12.90 -1.86 -10.16
CA TYR A 63 11.97 -1.21 -11.08
C TYR A 63 12.67 -0.91 -12.40
#